data_AF-A0A139N2S7-F1
#
_entry.id   AF-A0A139N2S7-F1
#
_cell.length_a   1.000
_cell.length_b   1.000
_cell.length_c   1.000
_cell.angle_alpha   90.00
_cell.angle_beta   90.00
_cell.angle_gamma   90.00
#
_symmetry.space_group_name_H-M   'P 1'
#
loop_
_entity.id
_entity.type
_entity.pdbx_description
1 polymer ?
#
loop_
_entity_poly.entity_id
_entity_poly.type
_entity_poly.pdbx_seq_one_letter_code
_entity_poly.pdbx_strand_id
1 'polypeptide(L)'
;MAKKNLNLDEVMAYIEKLPFTQFKSVVDHYSNTQDSDFSDTLNKLTVSNFEQRLESLEVNSSCPTCSSHDIVKNGRKNNIQQFKCKECNRRFTRFTDTILEKTRWHWDIWIKVLEMTINSYSIHDMINVLTKDYGCEGINYKTVWLWRMKLIHTLAEMPMPKLTGVVQVDETFIRESQKGSRKLKSTIGNSVERKARYGRQPSQYGVMGAEFATVVTAIDNRGYCVCKVASLGKLSPELFFDLFDQHFDNIAYLCSDANSVYEDYCQLRNTPHYVRPSNFLKIIGNYGYIIQATEEFEKKTNKKVLEHLYYEGITDKITNRGEILFDIFNDIKYQNGLSLARVNELHNEIKQYIYRDMTNVSTKHLQDYIGFFTYIRNWRTTNGHYPTSQNDAENIFIEILKTKKSLTSTEVRQKELSLPKPSSRYMEVLKEETEKARNAIDNPYFKFNEEDGVLSFNKREYLLDLPKTRLYAIAKECRIPRYKKLAHWSLVSVILKQDNIQDILYQQLAKDRNQLIDEEDLEVMRSSGYVL
;
A
#
# COMPACT_ATOMS: atom_id res chain seq x y z
N MET A 1 42.54 -7.81 45.70
CA MET A 1 42.05 -8.28 44.39
C MET A 1 43.23 -8.42 43.45
N ALA A 2 43.53 -9.64 42.98
CA ALA A 2 44.63 -9.84 42.04
C ALA A 2 44.32 -9.09 40.73
N LYS A 3 45.27 -8.27 40.24
CA LYS A 3 45.16 -7.64 38.93
C LYS A 3 45.11 -8.75 37.88
N LYS A 4 43.95 -8.97 37.27
CA LYS A 4 43.81 -9.88 36.12
C LYS A 4 44.69 -9.31 35.01
N ASN A 5 45.73 -10.03 34.59
CA ASN A 5 46.52 -9.63 33.43
C ASN A 5 45.58 -9.65 32.21
N LEU A 6 45.43 -8.50 31.56
CA LEU A 6 44.60 -8.36 30.36
C LEU A 6 45.25 -9.13 29.21
N ASN A 7 44.57 -10.18 28.74
CA ASN A 7 44.96 -10.89 27.52
C ASN A 7 44.60 -10.03 26.30
N LEU A 8 45.49 -9.94 25.31
CA LEU A 8 45.26 -9.21 24.06
C LEU A 8 43.98 -9.69 23.35
N ASP A 9 43.73 -11.01 23.33
CA ASP A 9 42.52 -11.57 22.72
C ASP A 9 41.25 -11.16 23.48
N GLU A 10 41.30 -11.09 24.82
CA GLU A 10 40.19 -10.61 25.64
C GLU A 10 39.90 -9.12 25.38
N VAL A 11 40.95 -8.31 25.19
CA VAL A 11 40.84 -6.89 24.87
C VAL A 11 40.28 -6.67 23.46
N MET A 12 40.76 -7.42 22.46
CA MET A 12 40.25 -7.33 21.09
C MET A 12 38.78 -7.73 21.03
N ALA A 13 38.39 -8.83 21.68
CA ALA A 13 37.01 -9.27 21.75
C ALA A 13 36.10 -8.28 22.51
N TYR A 14 36.64 -7.52 23.47
CA TYR A 14 35.92 -6.45 24.15
C TYR A 14 35.74 -5.22 23.24
N ILE A 15 36.81 -4.77 22.58
CA ILE A 15 36.78 -3.65 21.64
C ILE A 15 35.80 -3.91 20.49
N GLU A 16 35.74 -5.15 19.98
CA GLU A 16 34.79 -5.58 18.94
C GLU A 16 33.30 -5.50 19.36
N LYS A 17 33.02 -5.45 20.67
CA LYS A 17 31.68 -5.33 21.24
C LYS A 17 31.32 -3.90 21.65
N LEU A 18 32.26 -2.96 21.59
CA LEU A 18 31.98 -1.57 21.94
C LEU A 18 31.02 -0.94 20.93
N PRO A 19 30.10 -0.07 21.38
CA PRO A 19 29.35 0.80 20.48
C PRO A 19 30.31 1.62 19.61
N PHE A 20 29.93 1.86 18.37
CA PHE A 20 30.75 2.55 17.37
C PHE A 20 31.35 3.85 17.87
N THR A 21 30.58 4.64 18.63
CA THR A 21 31.02 5.94 19.15
C THR A 21 32.17 5.80 20.14
N GLN A 22 32.11 4.79 21.01
CA GLN A 22 33.17 4.47 21.96
C GLN A 22 34.39 3.90 21.23
N PHE A 23 34.16 3.00 20.28
CA PHE A 23 35.21 2.44 19.44
C PHE A 23 35.96 3.55 18.65
N LYS A 24 35.21 4.44 17.99
CA LYS A 24 35.76 5.59 17.25
C LYS A 24 36.56 6.49 18.19
N SER A 25 36.04 6.82 19.37
CA SER A 25 36.76 7.63 20.37
C SER A 25 38.10 7.01 20.78
N VAL A 26 38.17 5.69 20.94
CA VAL A 26 39.43 4.98 21.24
C VAL A 26 40.43 5.12 20.09
N VAL A 27 39.98 4.92 18.84
CA VAL A 27 40.83 5.04 17.65
C VAL A 27 41.30 6.49 17.45
N ASP A 28 40.43 7.48 17.63
CA ASP A 28 40.74 8.90 17.49
C ASP A 28 41.75 9.34 18.57
N HIS A 29 41.57 8.88 19.82
CA HIS A 29 42.52 9.17 20.89
C HIS A 29 43.90 8.60 20.57
N TYR A 30 43.97 7.35 20.10
CA TYR A 30 45.22 6.74 19.69
C TYR A 30 45.86 7.46 18.50
N SER A 31 45.07 7.83 17.49
CA SER A 31 45.50 8.58 16.31
C SER A 31 46.14 9.92 16.69
N ASN A 32 45.49 10.68 17.58
CA ASN A 32 45.99 11.96 18.08
C ASN A 32 47.27 11.80 18.90
N THR A 33 47.41 10.72 19.67
CA THR A 33 48.65 10.48 20.45
C THR A 33 49.84 10.09 19.58
N GLN A 34 49.61 9.60 18.37
CA GLN A 34 50.64 9.09 17.45
C GLN A 34 50.84 9.98 16.21
N ASP A 35 50.13 11.11 16.10
CA ASP A 35 50.13 12.04 14.95
C ASP A 35 50.06 11.33 13.59
N SER A 36 49.17 10.34 13.49
CA SER A 36 49.07 9.44 12.33
C SER A 36 47.61 9.25 11.92
N ASP A 37 47.33 9.28 10.61
CA ASP A 37 45.99 9.01 10.07
C ASP A 37 45.69 7.51 10.03
N PHE A 38 44.70 7.08 10.82
CA PHE A 38 44.28 5.68 10.92
C PHE A 38 42.97 5.37 10.16
N SER A 39 42.49 6.27 9.30
CA SER A 39 41.23 6.10 8.57
C SER A 39 41.15 4.78 7.80
N ASP A 40 42.24 4.36 7.15
CA ASP A 40 42.31 3.08 6.43
C ASP A 40 42.31 1.86 7.36
N THR A 41 42.89 2.00 8.55
CA THR A 41 42.90 0.96 9.58
C THR A 41 41.51 0.79 10.19
N LEU A 42 40.82 1.89 10.47
CA LEU A 42 39.43 1.89 10.94
C LEU A 42 38.49 1.20 9.94
N ASN A 43 38.66 1.48 8.65
CA ASN A 43 37.93 0.80 7.58
C ASN A 43 38.18 -0.71 7.58
N LYS A 44 39.45 -1.15 7.72
CA LYS A 44 39.80 -2.58 7.78
C LYS A 44 39.19 -3.27 9.00
N LEU A 45 39.24 -2.63 10.17
CA LEU A 45 38.65 -3.13 11.41
C LEU A 45 37.13 -3.25 11.30
N THR A 46 36.47 -2.25 10.73
CA THR A 46 35.01 -2.26 10.48
C THR A 46 34.60 -3.43 9.60
N VAL A 47 35.34 -3.67 8.51
CA VAL A 47 35.10 -4.80 7.59
C VAL A 47 35.33 -6.15 8.28
N SER A 48 36.37 -6.26 9.10
CA SER A 48 36.65 -7.48 9.87
C SER A 48 35.56 -7.79 10.89
N ASN A 49 35.10 -6.77 11.64
CA ASN A 49 34.01 -6.92 12.61
C ASN A 49 32.72 -7.39 11.91
N PHE A 50 32.41 -6.82 10.75
CA PHE A 50 31.29 -7.29 9.95
C PHE A 50 31.42 -8.73 9.50
N GLU A 51 32.58 -9.14 9.01
CA GLU A 51 32.79 -10.51 8.55
C GLU A 51 32.55 -11.53 9.68
N GLN A 52 33.05 -11.25 10.89
CA GLN A 52 32.82 -12.08 12.08
C GLN A 52 31.34 -12.11 12.49
N ARG A 53 30.64 -10.96 12.48
CA ARG A 53 29.19 -10.92 12.77
C ARG A 53 28.38 -11.69 11.72
N LEU A 54 28.72 -11.54 10.45
CA LEU A 54 28.05 -12.29 9.37
C LEU A 54 28.35 -13.79 9.47
N GLU A 55 29.53 -14.16 9.96
CA GLU A 55 29.87 -15.56 10.25
C GLU A 55 29.04 -16.13 11.39
N SER A 56 28.92 -15.42 12.52
CA SER A 56 28.11 -15.88 13.65
C SER A 56 26.61 -15.94 13.35
N LEU A 57 26.13 -15.10 12.44
CA LEU A 57 24.75 -15.10 11.94
C LEU A 57 24.51 -16.10 10.79
N GLU A 58 25.53 -16.88 10.41
CA GLU A 58 25.52 -17.83 9.30
C GLU A 58 25.12 -17.24 7.95
N VAL A 59 25.34 -15.93 7.76
CA VAL A 59 25.04 -15.25 6.51
C VAL A 59 25.98 -15.76 5.43
N ASN A 60 25.38 -16.18 4.31
CA ASN A 60 26.09 -16.78 3.17
C ASN A 60 26.99 -17.96 3.56
N SER A 61 26.50 -18.81 4.47
CA SER A 61 27.06 -20.14 4.76
C SER A 61 26.90 -21.14 3.60
N SER A 62 25.96 -20.88 2.69
CA SER A 62 25.74 -21.58 1.41
C SER A 62 25.96 -20.64 0.22
N CYS A 63 26.14 -21.20 -0.99
CA CYS A 63 26.39 -20.41 -2.19
C CYS A 63 25.17 -19.51 -2.47
N PRO A 64 25.32 -18.17 -2.57
CA PRO A 64 24.20 -17.28 -2.79
C PRO A 64 23.53 -17.46 -4.16
N THR A 65 24.23 -18.04 -5.15
CA THR A 65 23.68 -18.25 -6.48
C THR A 65 22.91 -19.57 -6.61
N CYS A 66 23.46 -20.69 -6.16
CA CYS A 66 22.88 -22.03 -6.38
C CYS A 66 22.47 -22.75 -5.10
N SER A 67 22.58 -22.10 -3.95
CA SER A 67 22.28 -22.64 -2.62
C SER A 67 23.08 -23.87 -2.18
N SER A 68 24.07 -24.32 -2.97
CA SER A 68 24.96 -25.43 -2.61
C SER A 68 25.78 -25.15 -1.34
N HIS A 69 25.96 -26.19 -0.53
CA HIS A 69 26.83 -26.19 0.65
C HIS A 69 28.28 -26.60 0.34
N ASP A 70 28.57 -27.06 -0.89
CA ASP A 70 29.91 -27.48 -1.30
C ASP A 70 30.80 -26.29 -1.60
N ILE A 71 31.34 -25.69 -0.53
CA ILE A 71 32.09 -24.43 -0.57
C ILE A 71 33.50 -24.65 -0.03
N VAL A 72 34.48 -23.99 -0.66
CA VAL A 72 35.86 -23.93 -0.18
C VAL A 72 36.34 -22.50 -0.03
N LYS A 73 37.22 -22.27 0.94
CA LYS A 73 37.94 -21.00 1.09
C LYS A 73 38.88 -20.79 -0.11
N ASN A 74 38.82 -19.62 -0.73
CA ASN A 74 39.53 -19.28 -1.96
C ASN A 74 40.34 -17.98 -1.80
N GLY A 75 41.20 -17.95 -0.78
CA GLY A 75 42.04 -16.79 -0.44
C GLY A 75 41.25 -15.63 0.19
N ARG A 76 41.92 -14.48 0.34
CA ARG A 76 41.35 -13.24 0.89
C ARG A 76 41.54 -12.09 -0.10
N LYS A 77 40.60 -11.15 -0.14
CA LYS A 77 40.71 -9.89 -0.90
C LYS A 77 40.33 -8.73 0.00
N ASN A 78 41.20 -7.73 0.12
CA ASN A 78 41.02 -6.60 1.03
C ASN A 78 40.68 -7.05 2.46
N ASN A 79 41.39 -8.08 2.96
CA ASN A 79 41.16 -8.75 4.25
C ASN A 79 39.85 -9.52 4.41
N ILE A 80 38.97 -9.55 3.41
CA ILE A 80 37.72 -10.34 3.44
C ILE A 80 37.99 -11.75 2.91
N GLN A 81 37.47 -12.77 3.59
CA GLN A 81 37.46 -14.17 3.14
C GLN A 81 36.63 -14.34 1.87
N GLN A 82 37.27 -14.87 0.82
CA GLN A 82 36.57 -15.31 -0.37
C GLN A 82 36.27 -16.80 -0.31
N PHE A 83 35.12 -17.16 -0.84
CA PHE A 83 34.63 -18.52 -0.98
C PHE A 83 34.46 -18.85 -2.46
N LYS A 84 34.61 -20.11 -2.81
CA LYS A 84 34.29 -20.65 -4.14
C LYS A 84 33.34 -21.83 -3.97
N CYS A 85 32.20 -21.79 -4.65
CA CYS A 85 31.28 -22.92 -4.75
C CYS A 85 31.86 -23.96 -5.73
N LYS A 86 31.84 -25.24 -5.37
CA LYS A 86 32.33 -26.34 -6.22
C LYS A 86 31.33 -26.73 -7.31
N GLU A 87 30.04 -26.55 -7.08
CA GLU A 87 29.01 -26.86 -8.08
C GLU A 87 28.96 -25.80 -9.19
N CYS A 88 28.68 -24.54 -8.85
CA CYS A 88 28.53 -23.49 -9.85
C CYS A 88 29.82 -22.72 -10.18
N ASN A 89 30.94 -23.07 -9.53
CA ASN A 89 32.25 -22.42 -9.68
C ASN A 89 32.31 -20.91 -9.38
N ARG A 90 31.21 -20.29 -8.93
CA ARG A 90 31.16 -18.86 -8.59
C ARG A 90 31.91 -18.58 -7.29
N ARG A 91 32.49 -17.38 -7.25
CA ARG A 91 33.17 -16.82 -6.07
C ARG A 91 32.24 -15.84 -5.38
N PHE A 92 32.27 -15.84 -4.06
CA PHE A 92 31.47 -14.94 -3.24
C PHE A 92 32.18 -14.63 -1.91
N THR A 93 31.68 -13.65 -1.18
CA THR A 93 32.07 -13.36 0.21
C THR A 93 30.82 -13.43 1.08
N ARG A 94 30.97 -13.32 2.41
CA ARG A 94 29.80 -13.22 3.29
C ARG A 94 28.91 -12.01 2.98
N PHE A 95 29.46 -10.99 2.34
CA PHE A 95 28.77 -9.76 1.97
C PHE A 95 28.01 -9.84 0.64
N THR A 96 28.28 -10.84 -0.20
CA THR A 96 27.68 -10.94 -1.54
C THR A 96 26.15 -10.94 -1.47
N ASP A 97 25.52 -10.10 -2.30
CA ASP A 97 24.06 -9.92 -2.40
C ASP A 97 23.38 -9.40 -1.11
N THR A 98 24.16 -8.88 -0.16
CA THR A 98 23.63 -8.25 1.06
C THR A 98 23.60 -6.72 0.94
N ILE A 99 22.85 -6.06 1.83
CA ILE A 99 22.84 -4.59 1.92
C ILE A 99 24.21 -4.01 2.29
N LEU A 100 25.06 -4.80 2.94
CA LEU A 100 26.42 -4.45 3.37
C LEU A 100 27.47 -4.61 2.25
N GLU A 101 27.09 -5.08 1.06
CA GLU A 101 28.07 -5.24 -0.02
C GLU A 101 28.76 -3.91 -0.36
N LYS A 102 30.10 -3.92 -0.33
CA LYS A 102 30.98 -2.75 -0.58
C LYS A 102 30.74 -1.57 0.37
N THR A 103 30.08 -1.79 1.50
CA THR A 103 29.94 -0.76 2.52
C THR A 103 31.25 -0.58 3.29
N ARG A 104 31.46 0.64 3.78
CA ARG A 104 32.54 1.00 4.71
C ARG A 104 32.01 1.53 6.03
N TRP A 105 30.68 1.56 6.17
CA TRP A 105 29.98 2.17 7.30
C TRP A 105 29.67 1.12 8.33
N HIS A 106 29.97 1.40 9.59
CA HIS A 106 29.86 0.49 10.72
C HIS A 106 28.44 -0.03 10.97
N TRP A 107 28.32 -1.18 11.65
CA TRP A 107 27.06 -1.86 11.97
C TRP A 107 26.04 -0.93 12.62
N ASP A 108 26.44 -0.29 13.72
CA ASP A 108 25.57 0.59 14.49
C ASP A 108 25.02 1.76 13.67
N ILE A 109 25.74 2.22 12.65
CA ILE A 109 25.26 3.26 11.73
C ILE A 109 24.10 2.72 10.90
N TRP A 110 24.19 1.50 10.37
CA TRP A 110 23.09 0.87 9.65
C TRP A 110 21.87 0.62 10.53
N ILE A 111 22.10 0.14 11.75
CA ILE A 111 21.02 -0.03 12.74
C ILE A 111 20.34 1.31 13.02
N LYS A 112 21.12 2.37 13.26
CA LYS A 112 20.56 3.69 13.52
C LYS A 112 19.80 4.25 12.32
N VAL A 113 20.31 4.06 11.10
CA VAL A 113 19.62 4.49 9.87
C VAL A 113 18.31 3.75 9.70
N LEU A 114 18.26 2.45 10.02
CA LEU A 114 17.02 1.66 10.00
C LEU A 114 16.03 2.12 11.08
N GLU A 115 16.50 2.29 12.32
CA GLU A 115 15.69 2.83 13.43
C GLU A 115 15.07 4.18 13.06
N MET A 116 15.86 5.12 12.54
CA MET A 116 15.36 6.42 12.08
C MET A 116 14.42 6.31 10.88
N THR A 117 14.63 5.34 9.99
CA THR A 117 13.74 5.08 8.85
C THR A 117 12.37 4.58 9.32
N ILE A 118 12.34 3.67 10.30
CA ILE A 118 11.12 3.15 10.93
C ILE A 118 10.36 4.27 11.66
N ASN A 119 11.09 5.12 12.37
CA ASN A 119 10.51 6.26 13.07
C ASN A 119 10.25 7.49 12.18
N SER A 120 10.24 7.31 10.84
CA SER A 120 9.88 8.34 9.85
C SER A 120 10.71 9.63 9.90
N TYR A 121 11.97 9.57 10.32
CA TYR A 121 12.84 10.75 10.35
C TYR A 121 13.02 11.33 8.94
N SER A 122 13.15 12.66 8.86
CA SER A 122 13.55 13.31 7.60
C SER A 122 15.01 12.97 7.29
N ILE A 123 15.39 12.98 5.99
CA ILE A 123 16.80 12.74 5.62
C ILE A 123 17.73 13.79 6.25
N HIS A 124 17.25 15.02 6.44
CA HIS A 124 18.02 16.06 7.13
C HIS A 124 18.26 15.72 8.60
N ASP A 125 17.25 15.26 9.32
CA ASP A 125 17.40 14.84 10.73
C ASP A 125 18.33 13.63 10.84
N MET A 126 18.22 12.68 9.91
CA MET A 126 19.14 11.54 9.84
C MET A 126 20.59 11.99 9.66
N ILE A 127 20.87 12.92 8.75
CA ILE A 127 22.22 13.47 8.55
C ILE A 127 22.71 14.17 9.82
N ASN A 128 21.85 14.95 10.49
CA ASN A 128 22.21 15.64 11.72
C ASN A 128 22.61 14.67 12.83
N VAL A 129 21.82 13.61 13.05
CA VAL A 129 22.13 12.55 14.03
C VAL A 129 23.43 11.83 13.65
N LEU A 130 23.59 11.44 12.38
CA LEU A 130 24.80 10.75 11.93
C LEU A 130 26.06 11.61 12.08
N THR A 131 25.94 12.91 11.85
CA THR A 131 27.08 13.84 11.98
C THR A 131 27.43 14.08 13.45
N LYS A 132 26.45 14.40 14.29
CA LYS A 132 26.66 14.78 15.69
C LYS A 132 26.99 13.59 16.58
N ASP A 133 26.27 12.49 16.42
CA ASP A 133 26.31 11.38 17.38
C ASP A 133 27.25 10.27 16.90
N TYR A 134 27.38 10.08 15.57
CA TYR A 134 28.23 9.05 14.96
C TYR A 134 29.47 9.64 14.27
N GLY A 135 29.68 10.96 14.32
CA GLY A 135 30.86 11.61 13.74
C GLY A 135 31.06 11.34 12.24
N CYS A 136 29.95 11.19 11.50
CA CYS A 136 29.95 10.98 10.05
C CYS A 136 30.03 12.32 9.29
N GLU A 137 31.10 13.08 9.52
CA GLU A 137 31.27 14.41 8.92
C GLU A 137 31.29 14.35 7.39
N GLY A 138 30.61 15.31 6.75
CA GLY A 138 30.54 15.40 5.29
C GLY A 138 29.65 14.35 4.61
N ILE A 139 28.85 13.58 5.35
CA ILE A 139 27.95 12.59 4.76
C ILE A 139 26.93 13.26 3.81
N ASN A 140 26.85 12.75 2.58
CA ASN A 140 26.01 13.34 1.55
C ASN A 140 24.54 12.91 1.67
N TYR A 141 23.61 13.84 1.45
CA TYR A 141 22.16 13.57 1.36
C TYR A 141 21.81 12.38 0.48
N LYS A 142 22.41 12.29 -0.71
CA LYS A 142 22.15 11.20 -1.66
C LYS A 142 22.57 9.83 -1.10
N THR A 143 23.59 9.79 -0.24
CA THR A 143 24.06 8.57 0.40
C THR A 143 23.05 8.07 1.41
N VAL A 144 22.59 8.94 2.33
CA VAL A 144 21.60 8.59 3.36
C VAL A 144 20.26 8.24 2.71
N TRP A 145 19.83 9.01 1.71
CA TRP A 145 18.62 8.69 0.94
C TRP A 145 18.72 7.32 0.26
N LEU A 146 19.87 6.97 -0.32
CA LEU A 146 20.08 5.67 -0.94
C LEU A 146 20.01 4.53 0.10
N TRP A 147 20.59 4.70 1.28
CA TRP A 147 20.51 3.68 2.34
C TRP A 147 19.08 3.47 2.80
N ARG A 148 18.33 4.56 3.01
CA ARG A 148 16.90 4.49 3.32
C ARG A 148 16.14 3.70 2.24
N MET A 149 16.37 4.01 0.96
CA MET A 149 15.70 3.28 -0.13
C MET A 149 16.08 1.80 -0.18
N LYS A 150 17.33 1.44 0.11
CA LYS A 150 17.74 0.03 0.21
C LYS A 150 17.00 -0.69 1.34
N LEU A 151 16.90 -0.07 2.52
CA LEU A 151 16.20 -0.65 3.67
C LEU A 151 14.70 -0.78 3.39
N ILE A 152 14.06 0.27 2.86
CA ILE A 152 12.63 0.23 2.50
C ILE A 152 12.37 -0.87 1.47
N HIS A 153 13.19 -0.96 0.42
CA HIS A 153 13.00 -1.98 -0.61
C HIS A 153 13.18 -3.40 -0.09
N THR A 154 14.25 -3.66 0.68
CA THR A 154 14.49 -5.00 1.25
C THR A 154 13.36 -5.44 2.18
N LEU A 155 12.82 -4.54 2.98
CA LEU A 155 11.67 -4.82 3.84
C LEU A 155 10.37 -5.00 3.04
N ALA A 156 10.19 -4.25 1.96
CA ALA A 156 9.04 -4.41 1.07
C ALA A 156 8.99 -5.77 0.37
N GLU A 157 10.15 -6.39 0.18
CA GLU A 157 10.31 -7.70 -0.48
C GLU A 157 10.32 -8.88 0.50
N MET A 158 10.13 -8.62 1.80
CA MET A 158 9.98 -9.66 2.80
C MET A 158 8.70 -10.48 2.54
N PRO A 159 8.69 -11.79 2.85
CA PRO A 159 7.52 -12.61 2.70
C PRO A 159 6.30 -12.03 3.44
N MET A 160 5.19 -11.90 2.73
CA MET A 160 3.91 -11.47 3.31
C MET A 160 3.17 -12.66 3.92
N PRO A 161 2.35 -12.44 4.97
CA PRO A 161 1.59 -13.52 5.60
C PRO A 161 0.45 -14.01 4.70
N LYS A 162 -0.01 -15.24 4.98
CA LYS A 162 -1.29 -15.74 4.46
C LYS A 162 -2.43 -15.24 5.35
N LEU A 163 -3.42 -14.62 4.74
CA LEU A 163 -4.64 -14.14 5.38
C LEU A 163 -5.68 -15.26 5.43
N THR A 164 -6.32 -15.42 6.58
CA THR A 164 -7.21 -16.56 6.86
C THR A 164 -8.47 -16.11 7.59
N GLY A 165 -9.54 -16.90 7.58
CA GLY A 165 -10.75 -16.61 8.34
C GLY A 165 -11.54 -15.46 7.72
N VAL A 166 -11.89 -14.43 8.50
CA VAL A 166 -12.59 -13.25 7.97
C VAL A 166 -11.57 -12.24 7.46
N VAL A 167 -11.61 -11.96 6.16
CA VAL A 167 -10.70 -11.03 5.49
C VAL A 167 -11.51 -9.85 4.95
N GLN A 168 -11.10 -8.64 5.31
CA GLN A 168 -11.65 -7.40 4.76
C GLN A 168 -10.73 -6.93 3.64
N VAL A 169 -11.28 -6.60 2.48
CA VAL A 169 -10.55 -6.14 1.31
C VAL A 169 -11.23 -4.91 0.73
N ASP A 170 -10.43 -3.92 0.36
CA ASP A 170 -10.89 -2.67 -0.22
C ASP A 170 -9.69 -1.94 -0.88
N GLU A 171 -9.99 -0.98 -1.76
CA GLU A 171 -9.00 -0.15 -2.43
C GLU A 171 -8.87 1.24 -1.79
N THR A 172 -7.64 1.76 -1.79
CA THR A 172 -7.37 3.16 -1.50
C THR A 172 -6.53 3.79 -2.60
N PHE A 173 -6.75 5.08 -2.83
CA PHE A 173 -6.17 5.80 -3.96
C PHE A 173 -5.09 6.77 -3.50
N ILE A 174 -3.89 6.60 -4.02
CA ILE A 174 -2.76 7.50 -3.81
C ILE A 174 -2.52 8.32 -5.07
N ARG A 175 -2.59 9.65 -4.96
CA ARG A 175 -2.42 10.53 -6.12
C ARG A 175 -1.04 10.30 -6.74
N GLU A 176 -1.01 10.00 -8.04
CA GLU A 176 0.23 9.71 -8.77
C GLU A 176 1.18 10.90 -8.64
N SER A 177 2.43 10.66 -8.25
CA SER A 177 3.44 11.67 -7.98
C SER A 177 4.79 11.34 -8.62
N GLN A 178 5.38 12.35 -9.28
CA GLN A 178 6.73 12.27 -9.86
C GLN A 178 7.74 13.10 -9.06
N LYS A 179 7.58 13.10 -7.72
CA LYS A 179 8.49 13.77 -6.78
C LYS A 179 9.96 13.43 -7.09
N GLY A 180 10.78 14.47 -7.19
CA GLY A 180 12.21 14.33 -7.52
C GLY A 180 12.54 14.16 -9.00
N SER A 181 11.55 14.08 -9.90
CA SER A 181 11.79 14.10 -11.34
C SER A 181 11.97 15.53 -11.86
N ARG A 182 12.94 15.71 -12.77
CA ARG A 182 13.11 16.95 -13.54
C ARG A 182 12.34 16.94 -14.87
N LYS A 183 11.86 15.78 -15.30
CA LYS A 183 11.10 15.59 -16.55
C LYS A 183 9.78 14.91 -16.19
N LEU A 184 8.70 15.69 -16.18
CA LEU A 184 7.38 15.21 -15.81
C LEU A 184 6.66 14.64 -17.03
N LYS A 185 6.07 13.46 -16.89
CA LYS A 185 5.27 12.80 -17.93
C LYS A 185 3.80 12.84 -17.56
N SER A 186 2.91 13.22 -18.48
CA SER A 186 1.47 13.15 -18.22
C SER A 186 1.01 11.71 -18.15
N THR A 187 0.07 11.44 -17.24
CA THR A 187 -0.62 10.16 -17.13
C THR A 187 -1.92 10.13 -17.93
N ILE A 188 -2.41 11.29 -18.36
CA ILE A 188 -3.69 11.47 -19.07
C ILE A 188 -3.52 11.28 -20.59
N GLY A 189 -2.30 11.44 -21.10
CA GLY A 189 -1.97 11.27 -22.52
C GLY A 189 -0.65 11.94 -22.89
N ASN A 190 0.00 11.45 -23.94
CA ASN A 190 1.32 11.93 -24.38
C ASN A 190 1.30 13.35 -24.96
N SER A 191 0.14 13.80 -25.46
CA SER A 191 -0.06 15.14 -26.01
C SER A 191 -0.30 16.22 -24.95
N VAL A 192 -0.52 15.82 -23.69
CA VAL A 192 -0.78 16.75 -22.58
C VAL A 192 0.51 16.97 -21.82
N GLU A 193 0.96 18.22 -21.73
CA GLU A 193 2.12 18.55 -20.90
C GLU A 193 1.76 18.48 -19.42
N ARG A 194 2.57 17.75 -18.63
CA ARG A 194 2.42 17.71 -17.17
C ARG A 194 3.25 18.82 -16.54
N LYS A 195 2.57 19.81 -15.97
CA LYS A 195 3.21 20.86 -15.17
C LYS A 195 3.61 20.36 -13.78
N ALA A 196 4.61 21.01 -13.20
CA ALA A 196 4.89 20.85 -11.78
C ALA A 196 3.67 21.31 -10.98
N ARG A 197 3.23 20.50 -10.01
CA ARG A 197 2.13 20.86 -9.13
C ARG A 197 2.68 21.71 -7.99
N TYR A 198 2.31 22.98 -7.99
CA TYR A 198 2.45 23.89 -6.85
C TYR A 198 1.07 24.10 -6.24
N GLY A 199 0.96 23.97 -4.91
CA GLY A 199 -0.32 24.00 -4.21
C GLY A 199 -1.19 22.78 -4.47
N ARG A 200 -2.49 22.88 -4.16
CA ARG A 200 -3.48 21.84 -4.45
C ARG A 200 -4.00 22.05 -5.88
N GLN A 201 -3.87 21.01 -6.71
CA GLN A 201 -4.47 20.98 -8.04
C GLN A 201 -5.33 19.72 -8.16
N PRO A 202 -6.61 19.87 -8.52
CA PRO A 202 -7.51 18.74 -8.56
C PRO A 202 -7.16 17.78 -9.70
N SER A 203 -7.64 16.55 -9.60
CA SER A 203 -7.69 15.62 -10.73
C SER A 203 -8.61 16.12 -11.83
N GLN A 204 -8.34 15.72 -13.07
CA GLN A 204 -9.22 16.02 -14.20
C GLN A 204 -10.29 14.94 -14.37
N TYR A 205 -9.93 13.67 -14.12
CA TYR A 205 -10.77 12.49 -14.37
C TYR A 205 -10.86 11.53 -13.17
N GLY A 206 -10.45 11.98 -11.98
CA GLY A 206 -10.63 11.23 -10.74
C GLY A 206 -9.90 9.89 -10.72
N VAL A 207 -10.42 8.97 -9.91
CA VAL A 207 -9.88 7.62 -9.68
C VAL A 207 -10.08 6.67 -10.87
N MET A 208 -11.04 6.97 -11.75
CA MET A 208 -11.24 6.23 -13.01
C MET A 208 -10.10 6.48 -14.01
N GLY A 209 -9.40 7.61 -13.91
CA GLY A 209 -8.26 7.96 -14.75
C GLY A 209 -6.92 7.49 -14.18
N ALA A 210 -5.86 7.58 -14.98
CA ALA A 210 -4.49 7.22 -14.57
C ALA A 210 -3.81 8.24 -13.62
N GLU A 211 -4.59 9.09 -12.96
CA GLU A 211 -4.08 10.15 -12.07
C GLU A 211 -3.86 9.69 -10.63
N PHE A 212 -4.36 8.51 -10.28
CA PHE A 212 -4.20 7.87 -8.99
C PHE A 212 -3.60 6.48 -9.18
N ALA A 213 -2.76 6.08 -8.25
CA ALA A 213 -2.33 4.70 -8.08
C ALA A 213 -3.28 4.01 -7.10
N THR A 214 -3.81 2.88 -7.52
CA THR A 214 -4.75 2.07 -6.75
C THR A 214 -3.96 1.10 -5.88
N VAL A 215 -4.15 1.22 -4.57
CA VAL A 215 -3.54 0.36 -3.56
C VAL A 215 -4.64 -0.53 -3.01
N VAL A 216 -4.60 -1.80 -3.37
CA VAL A 216 -5.52 -2.79 -2.82
C VAL A 216 -4.97 -3.21 -1.46
N THR A 217 -5.84 -3.25 -0.46
CA THR A 217 -5.47 -3.64 0.89
C THR A 217 -6.39 -4.75 1.38
N ALA A 218 -5.79 -5.76 2.01
CA ALA A 218 -6.53 -6.84 2.65
C ALA A 218 -6.04 -7.00 4.08
N ILE A 219 -6.94 -7.22 5.03
CA ILE A 219 -6.63 -7.42 6.46
C ILE A 219 -7.52 -8.51 7.06
N ASP A 220 -6.91 -9.44 7.79
CA ASP A 220 -7.64 -10.54 8.42
C ASP A 220 -8.13 -10.22 9.84
N ASN A 221 -8.88 -11.15 10.42
CA ASN A 221 -9.41 -11.03 11.77
C ASN A 221 -8.32 -11.09 12.87
N ARG A 222 -7.12 -11.55 12.56
CA ARG A 222 -5.95 -11.53 13.46
C ARG A 222 -5.21 -10.19 13.43
N GLY A 223 -5.39 -9.40 12.36
CA GLY A 223 -4.75 -8.11 12.14
C GLY A 223 -3.53 -8.17 11.23
N TYR A 224 -3.29 -9.30 10.55
CA TYR A 224 -2.29 -9.37 9.48
C TYR A 224 -2.86 -8.73 8.22
N CYS A 225 -2.02 -8.01 7.47
CA CYS A 225 -2.43 -7.35 6.24
C CYS A 225 -1.50 -7.61 5.07
N VAL A 226 -2.05 -7.45 3.87
CA VAL A 226 -1.36 -7.47 2.59
C VAL A 226 -1.80 -6.24 1.81
N CYS A 227 -0.86 -5.37 1.46
CA CYS A 227 -1.15 -4.16 0.69
C CYS A 227 -0.28 -4.13 -0.57
N LYS A 228 -0.89 -3.88 -1.73
CA LYS A 228 -0.20 -3.88 -3.03
C LYS A 228 -0.70 -2.75 -3.92
N VAL A 229 0.24 -2.09 -4.58
CA VAL A 229 -0.05 -1.12 -5.64
C VAL A 229 -0.37 -1.91 -6.90
N ALA A 230 -1.63 -1.89 -7.33
CA ALA A 230 -2.11 -2.71 -8.43
C ALA A 230 -1.91 -2.02 -9.78
N SER A 231 -2.52 -0.85 -9.96
CA SER A 231 -2.59 -0.14 -11.25
C SER A 231 -2.57 1.37 -11.05
N LEU A 232 -2.44 2.12 -12.16
CA LEU A 232 -2.95 3.48 -12.21
C LEU A 232 -4.40 3.44 -12.67
N GLY A 233 -5.31 4.06 -11.93
CA GLY A 233 -6.74 3.99 -12.18
C GLY A 233 -7.36 2.67 -11.74
N LYS A 234 -8.44 2.26 -12.40
CA LYS A 234 -9.28 1.12 -11.98
C LYS A 234 -8.52 -0.20 -11.79
N LEU A 235 -8.94 -0.98 -10.79
CA LEU A 235 -8.54 -2.38 -10.60
C LEU A 235 -9.27 -3.30 -11.59
N SER A 236 -8.58 -4.32 -12.13
CA SER A 236 -9.23 -5.38 -12.91
C SER A 236 -9.33 -6.68 -12.11
N PRO A 237 -10.34 -7.54 -12.37
CA PRO A 237 -10.50 -8.83 -11.68
C PRO A 237 -9.28 -9.75 -11.81
N GLU A 238 -8.68 -9.81 -13.00
CA GLU A 238 -7.51 -10.67 -13.27
C GLU A 238 -6.30 -10.21 -12.44
N LEU A 239 -6.08 -8.89 -12.39
CA LEU A 239 -4.98 -8.31 -11.63
C LEU A 239 -5.18 -8.52 -10.12
N PHE A 240 -6.41 -8.41 -9.63
CA PHE A 240 -6.71 -8.73 -8.24
C PHE A 240 -6.36 -10.19 -7.91
N PHE A 241 -6.82 -11.12 -8.75
CA PHE A 241 -6.52 -12.54 -8.59
C PHE A 241 -4.99 -12.80 -8.56
N ASP A 242 -4.25 -12.31 -9.56
CA ASP A 242 -2.80 -12.49 -9.65
C ASP A 242 -2.04 -11.94 -8.42
N LEU A 243 -2.51 -10.81 -7.89
CA LEU A 243 -1.85 -10.15 -6.77
C LEU A 243 -2.19 -10.79 -5.42
N PHE A 244 -3.44 -11.18 -5.18
CA PHE A 244 -3.94 -11.53 -3.85
C PHE A 244 -4.22 -13.01 -3.62
N ASP A 245 -4.50 -13.79 -4.67
CA ASP A 245 -4.90 -15.19 -4.50
C ASP A 245 -3.85 -16.01 -3.75
N GLN A 246 -2.57 -15.80 -4.06
CA GLN A 246 -1.46 -16.42 -3.36
C GLN A 246 -1.34 -16.01 -1.88
N HIS A 247 -2.07 -15.00 -1.40
CA HIS A 247 -2.04 -14.54 0.00
C HIS A 247 -3.26 -14.99 0.78
N PHE A 248 -4.21 -15.64 0.14
CA PHE A 248 -5.44 -16.11 0.76
C PHE A 248 -5.37 -17.60 1.03
N ASP A 249 -5.73 -17.99 2.26
CA ASP A 249 -5.77 -19.39 2.68
C ASP A 249 -6.97 -19.60 3.61
N ASN A 250 -7.83 -20.58 3.30
CA ASN A 250 -9.01 -20.92 4.10
C ASN A 250 -9.84 -19.69 4.54
N ILE A 251 -10.28 -18.87 3.58
CA ILE A 251 -11.16 -17.73 3.85
C ILE A 251 -12.55 -18.23 4.25
N ALA A 252 -13.00 -17.83 5.44
CA ALA A 252 -14.35 -18.07 5.93
C ALA A 252 -15.35 -17.07 5.32
N TYR A 253 -14.96 -15.78 5.28
CA TYR A 253 -15.71 -14.71 4.65
C TYR A 253 -14.76 -13.67 4.07
N LEU A 254 -14.94 -13.29 2.81
CA LEU A 254 -14.38 -12.05 2.27
C LEU A 254 -15.37 -10.92 2.50
N CYS A 255 -14.91 -9.76 2.96
CA CYS A 255 -15.74 -8.58 3.19
C CYS A 255 -15.22 -7.45 2.30
N SER A 256 -16.05 -6.93 1.40
CA SER A 256 -15.71 -5.75 0.60
C SER A 256 -16.91 -4.81 0.41
N ASP A 257 -16.68 -3.74 -0.33
CA ASP A 257 -17.73 -2.91 -0.88
C ASP A 257 -18.47 -3.63 -2.03
N ALA A 258 -19.30 -2.91 -2.77
CA ALA A 258 -20.08 -3.46 -3.88
C ALA A 258 -19.32 -3.50 -5.22
N ASN A 259 -17.99 -3.37 -5.22
CA ASN A 259 -17.19 -3.46 -6.44
C ASN A 259 -17.23 -4.88 -7.01
N SER A 260 -17.49 -4.99 -8.32
CA SER A 260 -17.68 -6.28 -9.00
C SER A 260 -16.43 -7.16 -8.97
N VAL A 261 -15.24 -6.55 -8.88
CA VAL A 261 -13.94 -7.26 -8.82
C VAL A 261 -13.93 -8.32 -7.71
N TYR A 262 -14.48 -7.98 -6.54
CA TYR A 262 -14.48 -8.88 -5.39
C TYR A 262 -15.55 -9.97 -5.49
N GLU A 263 -16.69 -9.64 -6.07
CA GLU A 263 -17.74 -10.62 -6.35
C GLU A 263 -17.25 -11.68 -7.37
N ASP A 264 -16.59 -11.25 -8.44
CA ASP A 264 -16.00 -12.13 -9.46
C ASP A 264 -14.97 -13.10 -8.83
N TYR A 265 -14.09 -12.56 -7.98
CA TYR A 265 -13.12 -13.38 -7.24
C TYR A 265 -13.81 -14.41 -6.33
N CYS A 266 -14.82 -13.98 -5.58
CA CYS A 266 -15.53 -14.85 -4.64
C CYS A 266 -16.32 -15.94 -5.36
N GLN A 267 -16.93 -15.64 -6.51
CA GLN A 267 -17.62 -16.64 -7.33
C GLN A 267 -16.63 -17.69 -7.85
N LEU A 268 -15.47 -17.25 -8.36
CA LEU A 268 -14.43 -18.14 -8.87
C LEU A 268 -13.88 -19.09 -7.80
N ARG A 269 -13.70 -18.59 -6.57
CA ARG A 269 -13.19 -19.37 -5.43
C ARG A 269 -14.28 -20.04 -4.59
N ASN A 270 -15.55 -19.84 -4.92
CA ASN A 270 -16.70 -20.26 -4.11
C ASN A 270 -16.58 -19.82 -2.64
N THR A 271 -16.15 -18.57 -2.44
CA THR A 271 -15.92 -17.96 -1.12
C THR A 271 -17.16 -17.17 -0.69
N PRO A 272 -17.67 -17.35 0.54
CA PRO A 272 -18.74 -16.50 1.07
C PRO A 272 -18.32 -15.03 1.10
N HIS A 273 -19.15 -14.16 0.54
CA HIS A 273 -18.79 -12.77 0.33
C HIS A 273 -19.79 -11.84 0.99
N TYR A 274 -19.35 -11.12 2.02
CA TYR A 274 -20.11 -10.07 2.67
C TYR A 274 -19.88 -8.74 1.95
N VAL A 275 -20.94 -8.23 1.33
CA VAL A 275 -20.93 -6.96 0.61
C VAL A 275 -21.55 -5.90 1.49
N ARG A 276 -20.88 -4.77 1.68
CA ARG A 276 -21.45 -3.60 2.34
C ARG A 276 -21.36 -2.36 1.43
N PRO A 277 -22.49 -1.79 0.98
CA PRO A 277 -22.46 -0.58 0.15
C PRO A 277 -21.77 0.62 0.84
N SER A 278 -20.99 1.40 0.09
CA SER A 278 -20.30 2.60 0.61
C SER A 278 -21.26 3.63 1.19
N ASN A 279 -22.45 3.77 0.59
CA ASN A 279 -23.48 4.72 1.01
C ASN A 279 -24.43 4.16 2.09
N PHE A 280 -24.08 3.04 2.73
CA PHE A 280 -24.94 2.32 3.68
C PHE A 280 -25.58 3.22 4.74
N LEU A 281 -24.80 4.09 5.40
CA LEU A 281 -25.31 4.96 6.47
C LEU A 281 -26.33 6.00 5.97
N LYS A 282 -26.09 6.57 4.78
CA LYS A 282 -27.03 7.52 4.16
C LYS A 282 -28.32 6.81 3.74
N ILE A 283 -28.19 5.62 3.15
CA ILE A 283 -29.33 4.80 2.73
C ILE A 283 -30.23 4.51 3.93
N ILE A 284 -29.71 3.93 5.01
CA ILE A 284 -30.56 3.58 6.15
C ILE A 284 -31.17 4.84 6.80
N GLY A 285 -30.43 5.95 6.86
CA GLY A 285 -30.92 7.22 7.39
C GLY A 285 -32.11 7.78 6.61
N ASN A 286 -32.07 7.71 5.28
CA ASN A 286 -33.18 8.13 4.40
C ASN A 286 -34.47 7.32 4.62
N TYR A 287 -34.36 6.11 5.16
CA TYR A 287 -35.49 5.23 5.49
C TYR A 287 -35.88 5.30 6.98
N GLY A 288 -35.39 6.30 7.71
CA GLY A 288 -35.79 6.57 9.10
C GLY A 288 -35.00 5.76 10.13
N TYR A 289 -33.82 5.24 9.78
CA TYR A 289 -32.93 4.62 10.76
C TYR A 289 -32.36 5.66 11.73
N ILE A 290 -32.51 5.40 13.03
CA ILE A 290 -32.01 6.27 14.11
C ILE A 290 -30.61 5.80 14.51
N ILE A 291 -29.61 6.62 14.24
CA ILE A 291 -28.22 6.36 14.66
C ILE A 291 -28.15 6.42 16.19
N GLN A 292 -27.49 5.43 16.81
CA GLN A 292 -27.34 5.33 18.27
C GLN A 292 -28.68 5.26 19.04
N ALA A 293 -29.68 4.55 18.50
CA ALA A 293 -30.93 4.26 19.19
C ALA A 293 -30.71 3.77 20.63
N THR A 294 -31.24 4.50 21.60
CA THR A 294 -31.09 4.19 23.04
C THR A 294 -32.33 3.48 23.57
N GLU A 295 -33.51 3.84 23.05
CA GLU A 295 -34.79 3.27 23.47
C GLU A 295 -35.10 1.95 22.74
N GLU A 296 -35.83 1.05 23.41
CA GLU A 296 -36.17 -0.27 22.87
C GLU A 296 -37.10 -0.18 21.64
N PHE A 297 -38.02 0.79 21.65
CA PHE A 297 -38.89 1.09 20.51
C PHE A 297 -38.09 1.54 19.27
N GLU A 298 -37.07 2.37 19.45
CA GLU A 298 -36.19 2.83 18.36
C GLU A 298 -35.41 1.66 17.77
N LYS A 299 -34.86 0.77 18.62
CA LYS A 299 -34.16 -0.45 18.18
C LYS A 299 -35.06 -1.37 17.37
N LYS A 300 -36.32 -1.54 17.79
CA LYS A 300 -37.32 -2.33 17.06
C LYS A 300 -37.67 -1.71 15.71
N THR A 301 -37.75 -0.39 15.65
CA THR A 301 -37.99 0.36 14.40
C THR A 301 -36.80 0.20 13.45
N ASN A 302 -35.58 0.40 13.95
CA ASN A 302 -34.35 0.18 13.20
C ASN A 302 -34.25 -1.24 12.63
N LYS A 303 -34.61 -2.25 13.42
CA LYS A 303 -34.63 -3.65 12.95
C LYS A 303 -35.55 -3.82 11.73
N LYS A 304 -36.76 -3.26 11.78
CA LYS A 304 -37.72 -3.32 10.67
C LYS A 304 -37.21 -2.59 9.42
N VAL A 305 -36.55 -1.45 9.59
CA VAL A 305 -35.95 -0.70 8.48
C VAL A 305 -34.86 -1.53 7.81
N LEU A 306 -33.95 -2.10 8.59
CA LEU A 306 -32.88 -2.96 8.07
C LEU A 306 -33.43 -4.22 7.40
N GLU A 307 -34.43 -4.87 7.99
CA GLU A 307 -35.08 -6.06 7.42
C GLU A 307 -35.73 -5.76 6.06
N HIS A 308 -36.48 -4.65 5.98
CA HIS A 308 -37.08 -4.22 4.73
C HIS A 308 -36.03 -3.97 3.64
N LEU A 309 -34.98 -3.23 3.96
CA LEU A 309 -33.92 -2.89 3.01
C LEU A 309 -33.09 -4.10 2.58
N TYR A 310 -32.92 -5.08 3.47
CA TYR A 310 -32.24 -6.34 3.18
C TYR A 310 -32.97 -7.13 2.10
N TYR A 311 -34.28 -7.34 2.25
CA TYR A 311 -35.08 -8.07 1.26
C TYR A 311 -35.28 -7.30 -0.05
N GLU A 312 -35.20 -5.97 -0.04
CA GLU A 312 -35.14 -5.14 -1.25
C GLU A 312 -33.76 -5.20 -1.95
N GLY A 313 -32.74 -5.80 -1.30
CA GLY A 313 -31.39 -5.92 -1.84
C GLY A 313 -30.60 -4.60 -1.87
N ILE A 314 -30.95 -3.65 -0.99
CA ILE A 314 -30.37 -2.30 -0.97
C ILE A 314 -29.23 -2.19 0.06
N THR A 315 -29.30 -2.96 1.15
CA THR A 315 -28.28 -2.95 2.22
C THR A 315 -27.23 -4.05 2.02
N ASP A 316 -26.41 -4.24 3.05
CA ASP A 316 -25.45 -5.30 3.12
C ASP A 316 -26.09 -6.69 2.98
N LYS A 317 -25.33 -7.61 2.38
CA LYS A 317 -25.77 -8.97 2.06
C LYS A 317 -24.59 -9.93 2.08
N ILE A 318 -24.89 -11.23 2.08
CA ILE A 318 -23.90 -12.28 1.85
C ILE A 318 -24.23 -12.97 0.53
N THR A 319 -23.32 -12.93 -0.43
CA THR A 319 -23.39 -13.69 -1.68
C THR A 319 -22.63 -15.01 -1.54
N ASN A 320 -22.78 -15.90 -2.54
CA ASN A 320 -22.17 -17.25 -2.57
C ASN A 320 -22.55 -18.18 -1.40
N ARG A 321 -23.74 -17.99 -0.82
CA ARG A 321 -24.32 -18.89 0.20
C ARG A 321 -25.81 -19.21 0.01
N GLY A 322 -26.36 -18.93 -1.18
CA GLY A 322 -27.80 -19.01 -1.43
C GLY A 322 -28.59 -17.91 -0.71
N GLU A 323 -29.91 -18.03 -0.72
CA GLU A 323 -30.79 -17.09 -0.01
C GLU A 323 -30.73 -17.32 1.50
N ILE A 324 -30.58 -16.24 2.27
CA ILE A 324 -30.47 -16.27 3.74
C ILE A 324 -31.59 -15.40 4.31
N LEU A 325 -32.23 -15.86 5.38
CA LEU A 325 -33.21 -15.04 6.11
C LEU A 325 -32.50 -13.94 6.90
N PHE A 326 -33.14 -12.77 7.03
CA PHE A 326 -32.54 -11.60 7.66
C PHE A 326 -32.00 -11.86 9.08
N ASP A 327 -32.71 -12.62 9.92
CA ASP A 327 -32.26 -12.94 11.27
C ASP A 327 -30.99 -13.82 11.26
N ILE A 328 -30.93 -14.83 10.38
CA ILE A 328 -29.74 -15.68 10.20
C ILE A 328 -28.56 -14.87 9.66
N PHE A 329 -28.83 -13.97 8.71
CA PHE A 329 -27.81 -13.06 8.17
C PHE A 329 -27.21 -12.18 9.29
N ASN A 330 -28.05 -11.61 10.15
CA ASN A 330 -27.58 -10.81 11.29
C ASN A 330 -26.75 -11.65 12.26
N ASP A 331 -27.21 -12.86 12.61
CA ASP A 331 -26.46 -13.76 13.50
C ASP A 331 -25.07 -14.05 12.93
N ILE A 332 -24.98 -14.40 11.65
CA ILE A 332 -23.70 -14.62 10.95
C ILE A 332 -22.83 -13.36 11.00
N LYS A 333 -23.40 -12.20 10.66
CA LYS A 333 -22.70 -10.92 10.65
C LYS A 333 -22.10 -10.58 12.01
N TYR A 334 -22.87 -10.71 13.08
CA TYR A 334 -22.43 -10.39 14.44
C TYR A 334 -21.44 -11.42 14.99
N GLN A 335 -21.71 -12.71 14.83
CA GLN A 335 -20.83 -13.78 15.33
C GLN A 335 -19.45 -13.75 14.67
N ASN A 336 -19.39 -13.40 13.38
CA ASN A 336 -18.12 -13.36 12.63
C ASN A 336 -17.50 -11.95 12.56
N GLY A 337 -18.17 -10.92 13.10
CA GLY A 337 -17.68 -9.54 13.06
C GLY A 337 -17.55 -8.97 11.64
N LEU A 338 -18.45 -9.35 10.72
CA LEU A 338 -18.39 -8.96 9.31
C LEU A 338 -18.58 -7.44 9.18
N SER A 339 -17.57 -6.76 8.64
CA SER A 339 -17.52 -5.31 8.51
C SER A 339 -16.39 -4.90 7.57
N LEU A 340 -16.27 -3.60 7.30
CA LEU A 340 -15.15 -2.97 6.58
C LEU A 340 -14.33 -2.03 7.48
N ALA A 341 -14.49 -2.12 8.80
CA ALA A 341 -13.92 -1.12 9.72
C ALA A 341 -12.38 -1.16 9.75
N ARG A 342 -11.78 -2.35 9.71
CA ARG A 342 -10.33 -2.53 9.83
C ARG A 342 -9.62 -2.12 8.54
N VAL A 343 -10.20 -2.43 7.39
CA VAL A 343 -9.63 -2.01 6.10
C VAL A 343 -9.71 -0.49 5.93
N ASN A 344 -10.80 0.14 6.39
CA ASN A 344 -10.91 1.60 6.43
C ASN A 344 -9.90 2.27 7.39
N GLU A 345 -9.63 1.67 8.55
CA GLU A 345 -8.56 2.11 9.45
C GLU A 345 -7.19 2.02 8.75
N LEU A 346 -6.93 0.90 8.08
CA LEU A 346 -5.70 0.67 7.31
C LEU A 346 -5.54 1.70 6.18
N HIS A 347 -6.61 2.08 5.49
CA HIS A 347 -6.60 3.13 4.47
C HIS A 347 -6.18 4.48 5.06
N ASN A 348 -6.70 4.84 6.24
CA ASN A 348 -6.33 6.07 6.93
C ASN A 348 -4.86 6.05 7.36
N GLU A 349 -4.38 4.92 7.90
CA GLU A 349 -2.97 4.74 8.25
C GLU A 349 -2.05 4.89 7.02
N ILE A 350 -2.41 4.29 5.88
CA ILE A 350 -1.63 4.41 4.63
C ILE A 350 -1.64 5.86 4.12
N LYS A 351 -2.79 6.53 4.09
CA LYS A 351 -2.89 7.93 3.65
C LYS A 351 -2.07 8.85 4.55
N GLN A 352 -2.12 8.65 5.87
CA GLN A 352 -1.30 9.38 6.84
C GLN A 352 0.20 9.14 6.55
N TYR A 353 0.61 7.87 6.45
CA TYR A 353 2.00 7.50 6.18
C TYR A 353 2.53 8.14 4.89
N ILE A 354 1.79 8.01 3.79
CA ILE A 354 2.24 8.52 2.49
C ILE A 354 2.18 10.04 2.44
N TYR A 355 1.05 10.67 2.78
CA TYR A 355 0.88 12.10 2.56
C TYR A 355 1.50 12.98 3.64
N ARG A 356 1.53 12.54 4.90
CA ARG A 356 2.08 13.31 6.02
C ARG A 356 3.49 12.87 6.35
N ASP A 357 3.67 11.62 6.78
CA ASP A 357 4.95 11.17 7.35
C ASP A 357 6.06 11.17 6.28
N MET A 358 5.74 10.73 5.06
CA MET A 358 6.68 10.72 3.93
C MET A 358 6.63 11.99 3.08
N THR A 359 5.71 12.93 3.37
CA THR A 359 5.42 14.13 2.55
C THR A 359 5.22 13.81 1.06
N ASN A 360 4.45 12.75 0.78
CA ASN A 360 4.27 12.12 -0.51
C ASN A 360 5.54 11.41 -1.04
N VAL A 361 5.34 10.38 -1.85
CA VAL A 361 6.40 9.55 -2.45
C VAL A 361 6.28 9.57 -3.97
N SER A 362 7.37 9.28 -4.69
CA SER A 362 7.24 9.07 -6.12
C SER A 362 6.54 7.74 -6.40
N THR A 363 5.57 7.72 -7.31
CA THR A 363 4.80 6.52 -7.66
C THR A 363 5.67 5.33 -8.03
N LYS A 364 6.82 5.59 -8.68
CA LYS A 364 7.77 4.54 -9.07
C LYS A 364 8.38 3.79 -7.86
N HIS A 365 8.34 4.38 -6.68
CA HIS A 365 8.76 3.77 -5.42
C HIS A 365 7.58 3.39 -4.52
N LEU A 366 6.34 3.70 -4.90
CA LEU A 366 5.17 3.55 -4.03
C LEU A 366 5.01 2.10 -3.54
N GLN A 367 5.25 1.10 -4.40
CA GLN A 367 5.20 -0.30 -3.97
C GLN A 367 6.25 -0.63 -2.88
N ASP A 368 7.45 -0.04 -2.92
CA ASP A 368 8.45 -0.26 -1.86
C ASP A 368 7.96 0.36 -0.55
N TYR A 369 7.41 1.58 -0.60
CA TYR A 369 6.88 2.25 0.60
C TYR A 369 5.66 1.52 1.18
N ILE A 370 4.74 1.05 0.34
CA ILE A 370 3.57 0.27 0.77
C ILE A 370 3.99 -1.09 1.33
N GLY A 371 4.95 -1.77 0.70
CA GLY A 371 5.49 -3.02 1.22
C GLY A 371 6.21 -2.83 2.57
N PHE A 372 7.02 -1.77 2.70
CA PHE A 372 7.64 -1.41 3.98
C PHE A 372 6.59 -1.12 5.06
N PHE A 373 5.58 -0.31 4.75
CA PHE A 373 4.47 -0.03 5.67
C PHE A 373 3.78 -1.33 6.11
N THR A 374 3.50 -2.23 5.16
CA THR A 374 2.87 -3.54 5.40
C THR A 374 3.73 -4.40 6.32
N TYR A 375 5.04 -4.45 6.09
CA TYR A 375 5.98 -5.17 6.95
C TYR A 375 5.93 -4.65 8.40
N ILE A 376 6.02 -3.33 8.59
CA ILE A 376 5.97 -2.71 9.93
C ILE A 376 4.62 -2.95 10.61
N ARG A 377 3.51 -2.94 9.85
CA ARG A 377 2.18 -3.23 10.37
C ARG A 377 2.04 -4.68 10.82
N ASN A 378 2.56 -5.62 10.03
CA ASN A 378 2.57 -7.05 10.37
C ASN A 378 3.53 -7.37 11.52
N TRP A 379 4.65 -6.64 11.64
CA TRP A 379 5.54 -6.74 12.79
C TRP A 379 4.79 -6.47 14.09
N ARG A 380 3.96 -5.41 14.12
CA ARG A 380 3.12 -5.11 15.29
C ARG A 380 2.17 -6.24 15.62
N THR A 381 1.57 -6.86 14.61
CA THR A 381 0.66 -8.00 14.83
C THR A 381 1.39 -9.20 15.42
N THR A 382 2.61 -9.49 14.95
CA THR A 382 3.42 -10.61 15.46
C THR A 382 3.99 -10.35 16.86
N ASN A 383 4.49 -9.13 17.13
CA ASN A 383 5.26 -8.82 18.34
C ASN A 383 4.47 -8.05 19.41
N GLY A 384 3.25 -7.59 19.09
CA GLY A 384 2.41 -6.81 20.01
C GLY A 384 2.77 -5.33 20.13
N HIS A 385 3.86 -4.86 19.51
CA HIS A 385 4.30 -3.47 19.51
C HIS A 385 4.95 -3.08 18.17
N TYR A 386 5.02 -1.78 17.88
CA TYR A 386 5.79 -1.27 16.73
C TYR A 386 7.30 -1.40 16.98
N PRO A 387 8.13 -1.63 15.93
CA PRO A 387 9.58 -1.81 16.05
C PRO A 387 10.33 -0.48 16.22
N THR A 388 10.02 0.27 17.27
CA THR A 388 10.55 1.63 17.46
C THR A 388 11.90 1.67 18.18
N SER A 389 12.32 0.56 18.81
CA SER A 389 13.57 0.50 19.58
C SER A 389 14.78 0.14 18.71
N GLN A 390 15.98 0.48 19.18
CA GLN A 390 17.23 0.08 18.54
C GLN A 390 17.38 -1.45 18.47
N ASN A 391 16.92 -2.16 19.50
CA ASN A 391 16.95 -3.63 19.55
C ASN A 391 16.04 -4.25 18.47
N ASP A 392 14.84 -3.67 18.26
CA ASP A 392 13.96 -4.11 17.18
C ASP A 392 14.58 -3.85 15.81
N ALA A 393 15.20 -2.69 15.63
CA ALA A 393 15.92 -2.36 14.40
C ALA A 393 17.08 -3.34 14.15
N GLU A 394 17.80 -3.77 15.19
CA GLU A 394 18.86 -4.78 15.05
C GLU A 394 18.31 -6.15 14.65
N ASN A 395 17.21 -6.61 15.26
CA ASN A 395 16.55 -7.86 14.86
C ASN A 395 16.08 -7.82 13.40
N ILE A 396 15.42 -6.73 13.00
CA ILE A 396 14.98 -6.52 11.61
C ILE A 396 16.18 -6.48 10.66
N PHE A 397 17.29 -5.86 11.06
CA PHE A 397 18.48 -5.80 10.23
C PHE A 397 19.10 -7.19 10.02
N ILE A 398 19.10 -8.03 11.05
CA ILE A 398 19.52 -9.44 10.93
C ILE A 398 18.62 -10.19 9.94
N GLU A 399 17.31 -9.96 9.97
CA GLU A 399 16.38 -10.53 8.99
C GLU A 399 16.71 -10.07 7.56
N ILE A 400 16.94 -8.77 7.35
CA ILE A 400 17.34 -8.20 6.05
C ILE A 400 18.59 -8.92 5.50
N LEU A 401 19.59 -9.15 6.35
CA LEU A 401 20.82 -9.82 5.94
C LEU A 401 20.62 -11.28 5.54
N LYS A 402 19.68 -11.98 6.19
CA LYS A 402 19.35 -13.38 5.90
C LYS A 402 18.53 -13.54 4.62
N THR A 403 17.72 -12.55 4.26
CA THR A 403 16.89 -12.59 3.03
C THR A 403 17.72 -12.46 1.75
N LYS A 404 18.97 -11.97 1.83
CA LYS A 404 19.92 -11.84 0.70
C LYS A 404 19.35 -11.05 -0.49
N LYS A 405 18.51 -10.05 -0.20
CA LYS A 405 18.03 -9.10 -1.19
C LYS A 405 18.70 -7.76 -0.94
N SER A 406 19.14 -7.11 -2.01
CA SER A 406 19.81 -5.82 -1.96
C SER A 406 19.56 -5.08 -3.26
N LEU A 407 19.31 -3.78 -3.16
CA LEU A 407 19.12 -2.92 -4.31
C LEU A 407 20.40 -2.11 -4.55
N THR A 408 20.93 -2.15 -5.75
CA THR A 408 22.10 -1.34 -6.12
C THR A 408 21.71 0.13 -6.29
N SER A 409 22.69 1.02 -6.18
CA SER A 409 22.49 2.46 -6.41
C SER A 409 21.99 2.77 -7.83
N THR A 410 22.42 1.97 -8.80
CA THR A 410 22.01 2.07 -10.20
C THR A 410 20.54 1.70 -10.35
N GLU A 411 20.11 0.57 -9.79
CA GLU A 411 18.71 0.12 -9.84
C GLU A 411 17.76 1.11 -9.17
N VAL A 412 18.11 1.65 -7.99
CA VAL A 412 17.31 2.69 -7.32
C VAL A 412 17.10 3.90 -8.24
N ARG A 413 18.17 4.36 -8.90
CA ARG A 413 18.14 5.57 -9.76
C ARG A 413 17.39 5.33 -11.07
N GLN A 414 17.57 4.16 -11.66
CA GLN A 414 16.98 3.76 -12.94
C GLN A 414 15.56 3.19 -12.79
N LYS A 415 15.05 2.99 -11.57
CA LYS A 415 13.69 2.52 -11.35
C LYS A 415 12.68 3.39 -12.10
N GLU A 416 11.92 2.75 -12.98
CA GLU A 416 10.84 3.36 -13.76
C GLU A 416 9.47 2.92 -13.20
N LEU A 417 8.45 3.70 -13.53
CA LEU A 417 7.07 3.36 -13.16
C LEU A 417 6.53 2.29 -14.11
N SER A 418 6.40 1.06 -13.62
CA SER A 418 5.76 -0.05 -14.32
C SER A 418 4.49 -0.45 -13.57
N LEU A 419 3.36 0.11 -13.99
CA LEU A 419 2.03 -0.27 -13.51
C LEU A 419 1.07 -0.33 -14.71
N PRO A 420 0.13 -1.29 -14.74
CA PRO A 420 -1.00 -1.26 -15.66
C PRO A 420 -1.72 0.10 -15.59
N LYS A 421 -2.16 0.60 -16.74
CA LYS A 421 -2.90 1.87 -16.86
C LYS A 421 -4.11 1.64 -17.75
N PRO A 422 -5.15 2.49 -17.66
CA PRO A 422 -6.29 2.38 -18.55
C PRO A 422 -5.83 2.60 -19.99
N SER A 423 -6.47 1.88 -20.93
CA SER A 423 -6.13 1.99 -22.35
C SER A 423 -6.39 3.41 -22.88
N SER A 424 -5.67 3.82 -23.93
CA SER A 424 -5.90 5.12 -24.57
C SER A 424 -7.37 5.28 -25.03
N ARG A 425 -7.96 4.21 -25.58
CA ARG A 425 -9.37 4.18 -25.99
C ARG A 425 -10.32 4.41 -24.81
N TYR A 426 -10.06 3.75 -23.68
CA TYR A 426 -10.86 3.97 -22.47
C TYR A 426 -10.74 5.42 -21.98
N MET A 427 -9.52 5.97 -21.98
CA MET A 427 -9.30 7.37 -21.58
C MET A 427 -10.00 8.37 -22.51
N GLU A 428 -10.11 8.10 -23.81
CA GLU A 428 -10.88 8.93 -24.75
C GLU A 428 -12.37 8.90 -24.43
N VAL A 429 -12.94 7.70 -24.20
CA VAL A 429 -14.35 7.55 -23.81
C VAL A 429 -14.63 8.24 -22.47
N LEU A 430 -13.77 8.02 -21.46
CA LEU A 430 -13.90 8.67 -20.15
C LEU A 430 -13.91 10.20 -20.28
N LYS A 431 -13.03 10.77 -21.12
CA LYS A 431 -12.98 12.21 -21.37
C LYS A 431 -14.28 12.72 -21.96
N GLU A 432 -14.74 12.09 -23.04
CA GLU A 432 -15.95 12.48 -23.75
C GLU A 432 -17.20 12.38 -22.86
N GLU A 433 -17.36 11.27 -22.16
CA GLU A 433 -18.51 11.04 -21.29
C GLU A 433 -18.49 11.97 -20.06
N THR A 434 -17.30 12.29 -19.52
CA THR A 434 -17.17 13.25 -18.41
C THR A 434 -17.63 14.65 -18.85
N GLU A 435 -17.23 15.12 -20.03
CA GLU A 435 -17.67 16.43 -20.54
C GLU A 435 -19.18 16.47 -20.79
N LYS A 436 -19.75 15.40 -21.36
CA LYS A 436 -21.21 15.29 -21.52
C LYS A 436 -21.94 15.32 -20.17
N ALA A 437 -21.42 14.59 -19.17
CA ALA A 437 -22.01 14.57 -17.83
C ALA A 437 -21.93 15.95 -17.13
N ARG A 438 -20.80 16.66 -17.25
CA ARG A 438 -20.64 18.03 -16.72
C ARG A 438 -21.70 18.98 -17.28
N ASN A 439 -21.94 18.92 -18.58
CA ASN A 439 -22.94 19.75 -19.25
C ASN A 439 -24.37 19.35 -18.84
N ALA A 440 -24.67 18.06 -18.78
CA ALA A 440 -26.02 17.57 -18.45
C ALA A 440 -26.40 17.85 -16.98
N ILE A 441 -25.44 17.75 -16.05
CA ILE A 441 -25.64 17.94 -14.60
C ILE A 441 -25.50 19.42 -14.20
N ASP A 442 -24.96 20.27 -15.08
CA ASP A 442 -24.56 21.65 -14.78
C ASP A 442 -23.56 21.73 -13.62
N ASN A 443 -22.54 20.88 -13.66
CA ASN A 443 -21.47 20.84 -12.66
C ASN A 443 -20.11 20.61 -13.32
N PRO A 444 -19.24 21.65 -13.41
CA PRO A 444 -17.94 21.53 -14.06
C PRO A 444 -16.94 20.64 -13.30
N TYR A 445 -17.21 20.32 -12.03
CA TYR A 445 -16.34 19.49 -11.20
C TYR A 445 -16.69 18.00 -11.25
N PHE A 446 -17.75 17.62 -11.97
CA PHE A 446 -18.15 16.22 -12.08
C PHE A 446 -17.03 15.36 -12.68
N LYS A 447 -16.78 14.22 -12.04
CA LYS A 447 -15.83 13.17 -12.45
C LYS A 447 -16.44 11.82 -12.12
N PHE A 448 -16.26 10.84 -12.99
CA PHE A 448 -16.66 9.46 -12.69
C PHE A 448 -15.76 8.85 -11.61
N ASN A 449 -16.33 8.01 -10.77
CA ASN A 449 -15.65 7.22 -9.75
C ASN A 449 -16.16 5.76 -9.77
N GLU A 450 -15.56 4.89 -8.94
CA GLU A 450 -15.94 3.47 -8.91
C GLU A 450 -17.35 3.24 -8.34
N GLU A 451 -17.85 4.13 -7.48
CA GLU A 451 -19.18 4.03 -6.88
C GLU A 451 -20.32 4.32 -7.86
N ASP A 452 -20.04 4.93 -9.01
CA ASP A 452 -21.04 5.18 -10.05
C ASP A 452 -21.52 3.88 -10.73
N GLY A 453 -20.81 2.77 -10.57
CA GLY A 453 -21.13 1.49 -11.24
C GLY A 453 -20.96 1.52 -12.77
N VAL A 454 -20.33 2.57 -13.31
CA VAL A 454 -20.10 2.72 -14.76
C VAL A 454 -18.78 2.03 -15.14
N LEU A 455 -18.84 0.72 -15.43
CA LEU A 455 -17.64 -0.08 -15.65
C LEU A 455 -17.03 0.10 -17.06
N SER A 456 -17.88 0.14 -18.10
CA SER A 456 -17.48 0.12 -19.52
C SER A 456 -18.03 1.29 -20.34
N PHE A 457 -18.78 2.20 -19.71
CA PHE A 457 -19.62 3.22 -20.37
C PHE A 457 -20.65 2.63 -21.36
N ASN A 458 -20.88 1.31 -21.34
CA ASN A 458 -21.96 0.68 -22.08
C ASN A 458 -23.27 0.86 -21.32
N LYS A 459 -24.14 1.74 -21.84
CA LYS A 459 -25.44 2.07 -21.24
C LYS A 459 -26.31 0.84 -20.98
N ARG A 460 -26.25 -0.17 -21.85
CA ARG A 460 -27.08 -1.37 -21.69
C ARG A 460 -26.61 -2.19 -20.51
N GLU A 461 -25.31 -2.45 -20.40
CA GLU A 461 -24.72 -3.18 -19.28
C GLU A 461 -25.04 -2.46 -17.96
N TYR A 462 -24.79 -1.15 -17.91
CA TYR A 462 -25.13 -0.33 -16.74
C TYR A 462 -26.60 -0.46 -16.32
N LEU A 463 -27.53 -0.32 -17.27
CA LEU A 463 -28.97 -0.46 -16.99
C LEU A 463 -29.36 -1.88 -16.56
N LEU A 464 -28.68 -2.92 -17.03
CA LEU A 464 -28.99 -4.29 -16.64
C LEU A 464 -28.58 -4.58 -15.20
N ASP A 465 -27.50 -3.96 -14.75
CA ASP A 465 -26.98 -4.11 -13.39
C ASP A 465 -27.78 -3.32 -12.35
N LEU A 466 -28.60 -2.34 -12.79
CA LEU A 466 -29.44 -1.56 -11.87
C LEU A 466 -30.56 -2.40 -11.24
N PRO A 467 -30.85 -2.20 -9.94
CA PRO A 467 -32.04 -2.75 -9.29
C PRO A 467 -33.33 -2.36 -10.02
N LYS A 468 -34.33 -3.26 -10.01
CA LYS A 468 -35.63 -3.00 -10.65
C LYS A 468 -36.30 -1.72 -10.17
N THR A 469 -36.18 -1.39 -8.88
CA THR A 469 -36.71 -0.16 -8.29
C THR A 469 -36.14 1.10 -8.96
N ARG A 470 -34.86 1.08 -9.31
CA ARG A 470 -34.15 2.16 -10.03
C ARG A 470 -34.59 2.25 -11.48
N LEU A 471 -34.69 1.10 -12.15
CA LEU A 471 -35.22 1.04 -13.51
C LEU A 471 -36.66 1.57 -13.59
N TYR A 472 -37.48 1.32 -12.57
CA TYR A 472 -38.83 1.87 -12.47
C TYR A 472 -38.85 3.39 -12.28
N ALA A 473 -37.91 3.94 -11.49
CA ALA A 473 -37.77 5.38 -11.35
C ALA A 473 -37.40 6.05 -12.69
N ILE A 474 -36.41 5.49 -13.39
CA ILE A 474 -36.01 5.94 -14.73
C ILE A 474 -37.17 5.84 -15.71
N ALA A 475 -37.85 4.69 -15.76
CA ALA A 475 -38.97 4.49 -16.67
C ALA A 475 -40.16 5.42 -16.40
N LYS A 476 -40.38 5.78 -15.12
CA LYS A 476 -41.37 6.78 -14.72
C LYS A 476 -40.99 8.18 -15.20
N GLU A 477 -39.72 8.56 -15.09
CA GLU A 477 -39.18 9.83 -15.60
C GLU A 477 -39.32 9.91 -17.13
N CYS A 478 -39.04 8.81 -17.83
CA CYS A 478 -39.25 8.65 -19.27
C CYS A 478 -40.72 8.51 -19.70
N ARG A 479 -41.69 8.54 -18.77
CA ARG A 479 -43.13 8.37 -19.04
C ARG A 479 -43.49 7.09 -19.81
N ILE A 480 -42.72 6.01 -19.61
CA ILE A 480 -42.97 4.73 -20.30
C ILE A 480 -44.27 4.11 -19.75
N PRO A 481 -45.27 3.77 -20.57
CA PRO A 481 -46.51 3.18 -20.07
C PRO A 481 -46.29 1.72 -19.63
N ARG A 482 -46.98 1.31 -18.56
CA ARG A 482 -47.01 -0.09 -18.07
C ARG A 482 -45.63 -0.69 -17.76
N TYR A 483 -44.62 0.13 -17.46
CA TYR A 483 -43.24 -0.31 -17.22
C TYR A 483 -43.10 -1.40 -16.16
N LYS A 484 -43.95 -1.40 -15.11
CA LYS A 484 -43.94 -2.43 -14.05
C LYS A 484 -44.30 -3.83 -14.52
N LYS A 485 -44.96 -3.96 -15.68
CA LYS A 485 -45.35 -5.26 -16.26
C LYS A 485 -44.30 -5.82 -17.23
N LEU A 486 -43.25 -5.04 -17.54
CA LEU A 486 -42.21 -5.46 -18.47
C LEU A 486 -41.20 -6.37 -17.75
N ALA A 487 -40.75 -7.40 -18.46
CA ALA A 487 -39.58 -8.18 -18.05
C ALA A 487 -38.33 -7.27 -18.02
N HIS A 488 -37.35 -7.60 -17.19
CA HIS A 488 -36.15 -6.78 -16.95
C HIS A 488 -35.46 -6.35 -18.26
N TRP A 489 -35.19 -7.32 -19.14
CA TRP A 489 -34.56 -7.07 -20.44
C TRP A 489 -35.39 -6.16 -21.36
N SER A 490 -36.71 -6.38 -21.40
CA SER A 490 -37.64 -5.58 -22.19
C SER A 490 -37.71 -4.14 -21.67
N LEU A 491 -37.73 -3.97 -20.35
CA LEU A 491 -37.73 -2.66 -19.71
C LEU A 491 -36.48 -1.87 -20.08
N VAL A 492 -35.29 -2.47 -19.91
CA VAL A 492 -34.01 -1.85 -20.32
C VAL A 492 -34.02 -1.49 -21.80
N SER A 493 -34.51 -2.38 -22.66
CA SER A 493 -34.59 -2.13 -24.10
C SER A 493 -35.51 -0.95 -24.47
N VAL A 494 -36.60 -0.72 -23.73
CA VAL A 494 -37.51 0.42 -23.95
C VAL A 494 -36.91 1.71 -23.39
N ILE A 495 -36.22 1.65 -22.25
CA ILE A 495 -35.48 2.77 -21.66
C ILE A 495 -34.38 3.26 -22.61
N LEU A 496 -33.62 2.35 -23.22
CA LEU A 496 -32.54 2.69 -24.16
C LEU A 496 -33.02 3.39 -25.45
N LYS A 497 -34.30 3.28 -25.79
CA LYS A 497 -34.87 3.92 -27.00
C LYS A 497 -35.26 5.38 -26.79
N GLN A 498 -35.17 5.90 -25.57
CA GLN A 498 -35.53 7.30 -25.28
C GLN A 498 -34.39 8.23 -25.74
N ASP A 499 -34.72 9.29 -26.47
CA ASP A 499 -33.74 10.18 -27.09
C ASP A 499 -32.85 10.90 -26.05
N ASN A 500 -33.41 11.21 -24.88
CA ASN A 500 -32.73 11.90 -23.78
C ASN A 500 -32.20 10.95 -22.68
N ILE A 501 -32.11 9.64 -22.95
CA ILE A 501 -31.72 8.68 -21.92
C ILE A 501 -30.36 9.00 -21.31
N GLN A 502 -29.41 9.52 -22.10
CA GLN A 502 -28.08 9.83 -21.61
C GLN A 502 -28.11 10.86 -20.47
N ASP A 503 -28.81 11.96 -20.68
CA ASP A 503 -28.90 13.04 -19.71
C ASP A 503 -29.65 12.58 -18.46
N ILE A 504 -30.69 11.75 -18.63
CA ILE A 504 -31.40 11.12 -17.51
C ILE A 504 -30.45 10.25 -16.69
N LEU A 505 -29.58 9.45 -17.32
CA LEU A 505 -28.62 8.61 -16.58
C LEU A 505 -27.62 9.46 -15.79
N TYR A 506 -27.09 10.53 -16.39
CA TYR A 506 -26.19 11.45 -15.68
C TYR A 506 -26.86 12.15 -14.50
N GLN A 507 -28.11 12.60 -14.69
CA GLN A 507 -28.91 13.22 -13.63
C GLN A 507 -29.22 12.23 -12.50
N GLN A 508 -29.44 10.96 -12.81
CA GLN A 508 -29.64 9.92 -11.80
C GLN A 508 -28.34 9.65 -11.02
N LEU A 509 -27.21 9.50 -11.70
CA LEU A 509 -25.90 9.35 -11.05
C LEU A 509 -25.63 10.51 -10.07
N ALA A 510 -25.90 11.75 -10.49
CA ALA A 510 -25.76 12.93 -9.63
C ALA A 510 -26.64 12.85 -8.36
N LYS A 511 -27.91 12.45 -8.48
CA LYS A 511 -28.84 12.31 -7.33
C LYS A 511 -28.39 11.27 -6.31
N ASP A 512 -27.66 10.26 -6.77
CA ASP A 512 -27.27 9.11 -5.97
C ASP A 512 -26.03 9.35 -5.11
N ARG A 513 -25.16 10.25 -5.57
CA ARG A 513 -23.92 10.58 -4.88
C ARG A 513 -24.15 11.22 -3.52
N ASN A 514 -23.23 10.95 -2.61
CA ASN A 514 -23.17 11.68 -1.33
C ASN A 514 -22.71 13.12 -1.53
N GLN A 515 -21.77 13.32 -2.45
CA GLN A 515 -21.19 14.61 -2.79
C GLN A 515 -21.02 14.70 -4.31
N LEU A 516 -21.39 15.84 -4.89
CA LEU A 516 -21.27 16.12 -6.32
C LEU A 516 -19.88 16.64 -6.73
N ILE A 517 -19.09 17.06 -5.74
CA ILE A 517 -17.76 17.64 -5.90
C ILE A 517 -16.83 16.82 -5.01
N ASP A 518 -15.73 16.32 -5.57
CA ASP A 518 -14.78 15.52 -4.79
C ASP A 518 -14.08 16.38 -3.72
N GLU A 519 -13.69 15.76 -2.62
CA GLU A 519 -13.04 16.45 -1.50
C GLU A 519 -11.77 17.21 -1.94
N GLU A 520 -11.00 16.67 -2.89
CA GLU A 520 -9.81 17.33 -3.44
C GLU A 520 -10.16 18.66 -4.13
N ASP A 521 -11.29 18.74 -4.87
CA ASP A 521 -11.75 19.98 -5.48
C ASP A 521 -12.23 20.97 -4.42
N LEU A 522 -13.00 20.51 -3.42
CA LEU A 522 -13.45 21.35 -2.30
C LEU A 522 -12.26 21.93 -1.51
N GLU A 523 -11.20 21.14 -1.34
CA GLU A 523 -9.96 21.58 -0.72
C GLU A 523 -9.24 22.65 -1.55
N VAL A 524 -9.24 22.53 -2.88
CA VAL A 524 -8.67 23.52 -3.79
C VAL A 524 -9.46 24.82 -3.72
N MET A 525 -10.79 24.75 -3.77
CA MET A 525 -11.70 25.90 -3.64
C MET A 525 -11.44 26.65 -2.33
N ARG A 526 -11.42 25.92 -1.20
CA ARG A 526 -11.12 26.47 0.13
C ARG A 526 -9.75 27.15 0.18
N SER A 527 -8.73 26.55 -0.44
CA SER A 527 -7.36 27.10 -0.44
C SER A 527 -7.20 28.33 -1.34
N SER A 528 -8.05 28.47 -2.36
CA SER A 528 -8.02 29.56 -3.33
C SER A 528 -8.88 30.77 -2.89
N GLY A 529 -9.46 30.73 -1.69
CA GLY A 529 -10.30 31.80 -1.16
C GLY A 529 -11.70 31.88 -1.80
N TYR A 530 -12.11 30.86 -2.55
CA TYR A 530 -13.50 30.74 -3.02
C TYR A 530 -14.38 30.34 -1.82
N VAL A 531 -15.22 31.27 -1.39
CA VAL A 531 -16.35 30.97 -0.50
C VAL A 531 -17.43 30.33 -1.37
N LEU A 532 -17.85 29.11 -1.00
CA LEU A 532 -18.93 28.37 -1.63
C LEU A 532 -20.26 29.13 -1.62
#